data_AF-A0A521L9W3-F1
#
_entry.id   AF-A0A521L9W3-F1
#
_cell.length_a   1.000
_cell.length_b   1.000
_cell.length_c   1.000
_cell.angle_alpha   90.00
_cell.angle_beta   90.00
_cell.angle_gamma   90.00
#
_symmetry.space_group_name_H-M   'P 1'
#
loop_
_entity.id
_entity.type
_entity.pdbx_description
1 polymer ?
#
loop_
_entity_poly.entity_id
_entity_poly.type
_entity_poly.pdbx_seq_one_letter_code
_entity_poly.pdbx_strand_id
1 'polypeptide(L)'
;MTDNSTPKDALAVVETWAHAFAASDVDTIVATYADDALFMGTSSKSLVKDRAGIRKYFEAALLSNRPRGAGLTDVESMALADGAVLVTGLDAVTGVRDGAKYTNPGRVTFVVARRGDGWKIAHFHRSAMPG
;
A
#
# COMPACT_ATOMS: atom_id res chain seq x y z
N MET A 1 26.27 4.85 -18.08
CA MET A 1 24.80 4.70 -18.20
C MET A 1 24.33 4.15 -16.88
N THR A 2 23.62 4.94 -16.08
CA THR A 2 22.88 4.38 -14.94
C THR A 2 21.76 3.54 -15.53
N ASP A 3 21.71 2.28 -15.13
CA ASP A 3 20.56 1.43 -15.39
C ASP A 3 19.34 2.10 -14.74
N ASN A 4 18.44 2.62 -15.59
CA ASN A 4 17.19 3.27 -15.17
C ASN A 4 16.08 2.25 -14.90
N SER A 5 16.38 0.94 -14.91
CA SER A 5 15.39 -0.07 -14.59
C SER A 5 15.02 -0.03 -13.11
N THR A 6 13.72 -0.06 -12.83
CA THR A 6 13.22 -0.15 -11.45
C THR A 6 13.68 -1.49 -10.84
N PRO A 7 14.28 -1.49 -9.63
CA PRO A 7 14.67 -2.72 -8.95
C PRO A 7 13.48 -3.67 -8.75
N LYS A 8 13.54 -4.88 -9.31
CA LYS A 8 12.47 -5.89 -9.19
C LYS A 8 12.11 -6.19 -7.73
N ASP A 9 13.11 -6.24 -6.85
CA ASP A 9 12.92 -6.49 -5.41
C ASP A 9 12.08 -5.40 -4.74
N ALA A 10 12.14 -4.15 -5.22
CA ALA A 10 11.31 -3.07 -4.69
C ALA A 10 9.83 -3.25 -5.09
N LEU A 11 9.58 -3.69 -6.33
CA LEU A 11 8.22 -3.97 -6.81
C LEU A 11 7.61 -5.19 -6.11
N ALA A 12 8.42 -6.21 -5.80
CA ALA A 12 7.98 -7.39 -5.05
C ALA A 12 7.41 -7.06 -3.66
N VAL A 13 7.83 -5.94 -3.05
CA VAL A 13 7.24 -5.45 -1.79
C VAL A 13 5.78 -5.02 -1.99
N VAL A 14 5.47 -4.33 -3.09
CA VAL A 14 4.11 -3.89 -3.42
C VAL A 14 3.22 -5.07 -3.79
N GLU A 15 3.76 -6.04 -4.53
CA GLU A 15 3.05 -7.31 -4.83
C GLU A 15 2.71 -8.08 -3.55
N THR A 16 3.68 -8.21 -2.64
CA THR A 16 3.47 -8.84 -1.32
C THR A 16 2.38 -8.11 -0.53
N TRP A 17 2.41 -6.78 -0.52
CA TRP A 17 1.38 -5.96 0.13
C TRP A 17 0.00 -6.21 -0.47
N ALA A 18 -0.12 -6.26 -1.81
CA ALA A 18 -1.40 -6.46 -2.50
C ALA A 18 -2.00 -7.86 -2.21
N HIS A 19 -1.16 -8.90 -2.22
CA HIS A 19 -1.56 -10.25 -1.86
C HIS A 19 -2.02 -10.34 -0.40
N ALA A 20 -1.27 -9.73 0.52
CA ALA A 20 -1.63 -9.70 1.94
C ALA A 20 -2.94 -8.92 2.19
N PHE A 21 -3.17 -7.82 1.45
CA PHE A 21 -4.45 -7.10 1.48
C PHE A 21 -5.63 -7.98 1.06
N ALA A 22 -5.50 -8.71 -0.05
CA ALA A 22 -6.54 -9.62 -0.53
C ALA A 22 -6.80 -10.77 0.47
N ALA A 23 -5.75 -11.27 1.12
CA ALA A 23 -5.85 -12.29 2.17
C ALA A 23 -6.36 -11.74 3.52
N SER A 24 -6.51 -10.42 3.67
CA SER A 24 -6.76 -9.75 4.95
C SER A 24 -5.70 -10.09 6.02
N ASP A 25 -4.46 -10.34 5.60
CA ASP A 25 -3.31 -10.64 6.44
C ASP A 25 -2.63 -9.34 6.89
N VAL A 26 -3.06 -8.84 8.04
CA VAL A 26 -2.54 -7.59 8.62
C VAL A 26 -1.06 -7.73 9.00
N ASP A 27 -0.61 -8.90 9.44
CA ASP A 27 0.77 -9.09 9.90
C ASP A 27 1.75 -8.95 8.73
N THR A 28 1.45 -9.61 7.60
CA THR A 28 2.25 -9.47 6.38
C THR A 28 2.18 -8.05 5.82
N ILE A 29 1.01 -7.39 5.83
CA ILE A 29 0.91 -5.98 5.40
C ILE A 29 1.85 -5.11 6.24
N VAL A 30 1.75 -5.17 7.57
CA VAL A 30 2.56 -4.34 8.47
C VAL A 30 4.05 -4.64 8.31
N ALA A 31 4.43 -5.89 8.00
CA ALA A 31 5.80 -6.30 7.75
C ALA A 31 6.43 -5.67 6.50
N THR A 32 5.63 -5.23 5.52
CA THR A 32 6.13 -4.54 4.32
C THR A 32 6.53 -3.08 4.60
N TYR A 33 6.05 -2.48 5.68
CA TYR A 33 6.37 -1.10 6.05
C TYR A 33 7.68 -0.98 6.84
N ALA A 34 8.38 0.12 6.59
CA ALA A 34 9.50 0.56 7.41
C ALA A 34 9.00 0.98 8.80
N ASP A 35 9.88 0.96 9.80
CA ASP A 35 9.52 1.35 11.17
C ASP A 35 9.22 2.86 11.27
N ASP A 36 9.84 3.66 10.40
CA ASP A 36 9.68 5.10 10.25
C ASP A 36 8.70 5.50 9.13
N ALA A 37 7.87 4.56 8.64
CA ALA A 37 7.01 4.82 7.49
C ALA A 37 5.97 5.91 7.77
N LEU A 38 5.80 6.81 6.80
CA LEU A 38 4.74 7.80 6.80
C LEU A 38 3.53 7.27 6.03
N PHE A 39 2.34 7.36 6.61
CA PHE A 39 1.15 6.71 6.06
C PHE A 39 -0.07 7.62 6.06
N MET A 40 -0.77 7.65 4.92
CA MET A 40 -2.05 8.30 4.74
C MET A 40 -3.01 7.38 3.98
N GLY A 41 -3.81 6.62 4.72
CA GLY A 41 -4.89 5.83 4.14
C GLY A 41 -6.15 6.66 3.91
N THR A 42 -7.10 6.13 3.13
CA THR A 42 -8.30 6.87 2.70
C THR A 42 -9.18 7.37 3.85
N SER A 43 -9.25 6.62 4.96
CA SER A 43 -9.99 7.03 6.17
C SER A 43 -9.12 7.73 7.22
N SER A 44 -7.84 7.99 6.93
CA SER A 44 -6.94 8.67 7.86
C SER A 44 -7.31 10.16 7.94
N LYS A 45 -7.56 10.66 9.16
CA LYS A 45 -7.80 12.09 9.43
C LYS A 45 -6.52 12.85 9.81
N SER A 46 -5.43 12.13 10.05
CA SER A 46 -4.12 12.66 10.41
C SER A 46 -3.04 11.74 9.88
N LEU A 47 -1.81 12.25 9.77
CA LEU A 47 -0.64 11.49 9.33
C LEU A 47 -0.30 10.41 10.36
N VAL A 48 -0.25 9.15 9.91
CA VAL A 48 0.24 8.02 10.70
C VAL A 48 1.75 7.92 10.50
N LYS A 49 2.50 7.74 11.59
CA LYS A 49 3.98 7.88 11.62
C LYS A 49 4.71 6.67 12.20
N ASP A 50 3.98 5.60 12.49
CA ASP A 50 4.53 4.38 13.08
C ASP A 50 3.73 3.15 12.64
N ARG A 51 4.34 1.97 12.81
CA ARG A 51 3.75 0.68 12.44
C ARG A 51 2.55 0.29 13.28
N ALA A 52 2.44 0.77 14.52
CA ALA A 52 1.30 0.46 15.38
C ALA A 52 0.02 1.15 14.86
N GLY A 53 0.14 2.41 14.42
CA GLY A 53 -0.93 3.14 13.77
C GLY A 53 -1.30 2.55 12.40
N ILE A 54 -0.30 2.12 11.62
CA ILE A 54 -0.54 1.42 10.34
C ILE A 54 -1.30 0.10 10.58
N ARG A 55 -0.88 -0.69 11.57
CA ARG A 55 -1.59 -1.91 12.00
C ARG A 55 -3.05 -1.60 12.34
N LYS A 56 -3.29 -0.64 13.24
CA LYS A 56 -4.65 -0.26 13.64
C LYS A 56 -5.51 0.17 12.46
N TYR A 57 -4.93 0.89 11.49
CA TYR A 57 -5.63 1.27 10.26
C TYR A 57 -6.08 0.03 9.47
N PHE A 58 -5.17 -0.92 9.22
CA PHE A 58 -5.49 -2.11 8.43
C PHE A 58 -6.40 -3.10 9.17
N GLU A 59 -6.29 -3.22 10.49
CA GLU A 59 -7.23 -4.01 11.29
C GLU A 59 -8.66 -3.48 11.13
N ALA A 60 -8.85 -2.17 11.26
CA ALA A 60 -10.15 -1.55 11.04
C ALA A 60 -10.64 -1.70 9.59
N ALA A 61 -9.74 -1.62 8.60
CA ALA A 61 -10.08 -1.69 7.20
C ALA A 61 -10.39 -3.13 6.70
N LEU A 62 -9.73 -4.15 7.24
CA LEU A 62 -9.70 -5.52 6.67
C LEU A 62 -10.33 -6.61 7.53
N LEU A 63 -10.49 -6.40 8.85
CA LEU A 63 -11.12 -7.41 9.71
C LEU A 63 -12.66 -7.38 9.63
N SER A 64 -13.23 -6.47 8.83
CA SER A 64 -14.66 -6.35 8.54
C SER A 64 -14.95 -6.31 7.04
N ASN A 65 -16.21 -6.54 6.68
CA ASN A 65 -16.73 -6.44 5.31
C ASN A 65 -16.00 -7.33 4.27
N ARG A 66 -15.67 -8.56 4.66
CA ARG A 66 -14.89 -9.54 3.87
C ARG A 66 -15.73 -10.27 2.82
N PRO A 67 -15.11 -10.86 1.77
CA PRO A 67 -13.68 -10.81 1.42
C PRO A 67 -13.26 -9.41 0.98
N ARG A 68 -11.96 -9.08 1.10
CA ARG A 68 -11.39 -7.80 0.68
C ARG A 68 -10.52 -7.99 -0.56
N GLY A 69 -10.40 -6.94 -1.35
CA GLY A 69 -9.46 -6.87 -2.46
C GLY A 69 -9.00 -5.44 -2.69
N ALA A 70 -7.81 -5.27 -3.26
CA ALA A 70 -7.25 -4.01 -3.71
C ALA A 70 -6.63 -4.24 -5.09
N GLY A 71 -7.45 -4.27 -6.13
CA GLY A 71 -6.97 -4.47 -7.49
C GLY A 71 -6.23 -3.23 -7.96
N LEU A 72 -4.93 -3.34 -8.23
CA LEU A 72 -4.12 -2.27 -8.79
C LEU A 72 -4.23 -2.26 -10.32
N THR A 73 -4.39 -1.08 -10.90
CA THR A 73 -4.51 -0.86 -12.35
C THR A 73 -3.79 0.42 -12.76
N ASP A 74 -3.34 0.51 -14.00
CA ASP A 74 -2.60 1.69 -14.49
C ASP A 74 -1.40 2.02 -13.58
N VAL A 75 -0.61 0.98 -13.27
CA VAL A 75 0.52 1.06 -12.35
C VAL A 75 1.77 1.44 -13.10
N GLU A 76 2.38 2.53 -12.68
CA GLU A 76 3.67 3.00 -13.16
C GLU A 76 4.69 2.98 -12.01
N SER A 77 5.96 2.81 -12.37
CA SER A 77 7.06 2.88 -11.41
C SER A 77 8.22 3.71 -11.92
N MET A 78 8.90 4.38 -11.00
CA MET A 78 10.03 5.25 -11.32
C MET A 78 11.10 5.13 -10.22
N ALA A 79 12.32 4.84 -10.64
CA ALA A 79 13.48 4.94 -9.75
C ALA A 79 13.72 6.42 -9.38
N LEU A 80 13.95 6.68 -8.10
CA LEU A 80 14.26 7.99 -7.54
C LEU A 80 15.73 8.03 -7.10
N ALA A 81 16.18 9.20 -6.65
CA ALA A 81 17.47 9.33 -5.97
C ALA A 81 17.55 8.43 -4.73
N ASP A 82 18.79 8.18 -4.29
CA ASP A 82 19.11 7.41 -3.07
C ASP A 82 18.55 5.97 -3.05
N GLY A 83 18.28 5.42 -4.23
CA GLY A 83 17.78 4.05 -4.37
C GLY A 83 16.37 3.87 -3.83
N ALA A 84 15.55 4.93 -3.83
CA ALA A 84 14.11 4.82 -3.62
C ALA A 84 13.38 4.54 -4.94
N VAL A 85 12.17 3.99 -4.85
CA VAL A 85 11.29 3.68 -5.97
C VAL A 85 9.90 4.23 -5.67
N LEU A 86 9.39 5.05 -6.57
CA LEU A 86 7.99 5.43 -6.61
C LEU A 86 7.21 4.35 -7.35
N VAL A 87 6.09 3.91 -6.78
CA VAL A 87 5.08 3.11 -7.48
C VAL A 87 3.75 3.81 -7.29
N THR A 88 3.04 4.12 -8.38
CA THR A 88 1.77 4.83 -8.30
C THR A 88 0.80 4.33 -9.35
N GLY A 89 -0.49 4.49 -9.08
CA GLY A 89 -1.53 4.10 -10.04
C GLY A 89 -2.93 4.26 -9.47
N LEU A 90 -3.86 3.59 -10.12
CA LEU A 90 -5.24 3.49 -9.68
C LEU A 90 -5.48 2.19 -8.92
N ASP A 91 -6.48 2.19 -8.04
CA ASP A 91 -6.90 0.98 -7.36
C ASP A 91 -8.43 0.87 -7.25
N ALA A 92 -8.90 -0.34 -7.00
CA ALA A 92 -10.28 -0.61 -6.63
C ALA A 92 -10.32 -1.47 -5.37
N VAL A 93 -10.68 -0.84 -4.25
CA VAL A 93 -10.90 -1.58 -3.00
C VAL A 93 -12.30 -2.18 -3.00
N THR A 94 -12.40 -3.49 -2.85
CA THR A 94 -13.66 -4.21 -2.82
C THR A 94 -13.96 -4.79 -1.43
N GLY A 95 -15.24 -5.03 -1.18
CA GLY A 95 -15.72 -5.69 0.03
C GLY A 95 -17.17 -6.12 -0.08
N VAL A 96 -17.67 -6.77 0.97
CA VAL A 96 -19.10 -7.09 1.13
C VAL A 96 -19.60 -6.44 2.40
N ARG A 97 -20.64 -5.63 2.30
CA ARG A 97 -21.30 -4.98 3.44
C ARG A 97 -22.79 -5.31 3.40
N ASP A 98 -23.32 -5.83 4.50
CA ASP A 98 -24.74 -6.18 4.63
C ASP A 98 -25.25 -7.10 3.49
N GLY A 99 -24.39 -8.05 3.06
CA GLY A 99 -24.67 -8.98 1.97
C GLY A 99 -24.48 -8.40 0.55
N ALA A 100 -24.25 -7.10 0.41
CA ALA A 100 -24.04 -6.44 -0.88
C ALA A 100 -22.54 -6.22 -1.16
N LYS A 101 -22.10 -6.53 -2.39
CA LYS A 101 -20.76 -6.20 -2.87
C LYS A 101 -20.64 -4.69 -3.08
N TYR A 102 -19.49 -4.13 -2.74
CA TYR A 102 -19.15 -2.76 -3.08
C TYR A 102 -17.73 -2.66 -3.66
N THR A 103 -17.51 -1.60 -4.43
CA THR A 103 -16.23 -1.22 -5.02
C THR A 103 -15.99 0.25 -4.73
N ASN A 104 -14.79 0.57 -4.23
CA ASN A 104 -14.35 1.92 -3.95
C ASN A 104 -13.10 2.25 -4.78
N PRO A 105 -13.25 2.89 -5.96
CA PRO A 105 -12.12 3.27 -6.79
C PRO A 105 -11.29 4.36 -6.11
N GLY A 106 -9.99 4.32 -6.32
CA GLY A 106 -9.05 5.22 -5.70
C GLY A 106 -7.75 5.37 -6.46
N ARG A 107 -6.87 6.14 -5.85
CA ARG A 107 -5.51 6.43 -6.33
C ARG A 107 -4.56 6.02 -5.22
N VAL A 108 -3.45 5.40 -5.57
CA VAL A 108 -2.49 4.90 -4.61
C VAL A 108 -1.07 5.26 -5.02
N THR A 109 -0.25 5.61 -4.03
CA THR A 109 1.17 5.86 -4.18
C THR A 109 1.92 5.15 -3.07
N PHE A 110 2.97 4.45 -3.46
CA PHE A 110 3.95 3.81 -2.60
C PHE A 110 5.31 4.46 -2.88
N VAL A 111 6.06 4.76 -1.83
CA VAL A 111 7.51 4.98 -1.93
C VAL A 111 8.16 3.81 -1.23
N VAL A 112 8.90 3.01 -1.99
CA VAL A 112 9.66 1.86 -1.49
C VAL A 112 11.13 2.24 -1.46
N ALA A 113 11.81 2.00 -0.36
CA ALA A 113 13.22 2.33 -0.20
C ALA A 113 13.94 1.24 0.59
N ARG A 114 15.27 1.20 0.46
CA ARG A 114 16.09 0.37 1.35
C ARG A 114 16.01 0.90 2.78
N ARG A 115 15.74 0.01 3.72
CA ARG A 115 15.71 0.26 5.18
C ARG A 115 16.32 -0.95 5.86
N GLY A 116 17.46 -0.76 6.53
CA GLY A 116 18.23 -1.88 7.07
C GLY A 116 18.71 -2.82 5.96
N ASP A 117 18.33 -4.09 6.06
CA ASP A 117 18.75 -5.17 5.17
C ASP A 117 17.83 -5.39 3.96
N GLY A 118 16.69 -4.71 3.88
CA GLY A 118 15.67 -4.99 2.86
C GLY A 118 14.96 -3.76 2.28
N TRP A 119 14.14 -4.02 1.27
CA TRP A 119 13.20 -3.04 0.71
C TRP A 119 11.95 -2.97 1.59
N LYS A 120 11.52 -1.74 1.90
CA LYS A 120 10.33 -1.46 2.71
C LYS A 120 9.55 -0.28 2.15
N ILE A 121 8.24 -0.27 2.39
CA ILE A 121 7.39 0.89 2.11
C ILE A 121 7.75 1.98 3.13
N ALA A 122 8.38 3.05 2.65
CA ALA A 122 8.74 4.23 3.43
C ALA A 122 7.61 5.28 3.43
N HIS A 123 6.81 5.34 2.37
CA HIS A 123 5.58 6.13 2.36
C HIS A 123 4.45 5.40 1.64
N PHE A 124 3.24 5.57 2.15
CA PHE A 124 2.01 5.13 1.50
C PHE A 124 0.96 6.22 1.55
N HIS A 125 0.34 6.48 0.41
CA HIS A 125 -0.84 7.31 0.31
C HIS A 125 -1.91 6.58 -0.51
N ARG A 126 -3.12 6.47 0.03
CA ARG A 126 -4.30 6.07 -0.75
C ARG A 126 -5.44 7.04 -0.52
N SER A 127 -6.04 7.51 -1.60
CA SER A 127 -7.22 8.38 -1.56
C SER A 127 -8.33 7.85 -2.46
N ALA A 128 -9.57 8.23 -2.17
CA ALA A 128 -10.68 7.99 -3.10
C ALA A 128 -10.46 8.76 -4.41
N MET A 129 -11.21 8.39 -5.44
CA MET A 129 -11.33 9.24 -6.63
C MET A 129 -11.87 10.63 -6.25
N PRO A 130 -11.37 11.70 -6.87
CA PRO A 130 -12.00 13.01 -6.75
C PRO A 130 -13.45 12.94 -7.27
N GLY A 131 -14.32 13.73 -6.65
CA GLY A 131 -15.71 13.90 -7.09
C GLY A 131 -15.85 14.81 -8.30
#